data_AF-A0A938BRA2-F1
#
_entry.id   AF-A0A938BRA2-F1
#
_cell.length_a   1.000
_cell.length_b   1.000
_cell.length_c   1.000
_cell.angle_alpha   90.00
_cell.angle_beta   90.00
_cell.angle_gamma   90.00
#
_symmetry.space_group_name_H-M   'P 1'
#
loop_
_entity.id
_entity.type
_entity.pdbx_description
1 polymer ?
#
loop_
_entity_poly.entity_id
_entity_poly.type
_entity_poly.pdbx_seq_one_letter_code
_entity_poly.pdbx_strand_id
1 'polypeptide(L)'
;MLPYRHTQTGKLLIGLVAIPIAILLSVSVFLEVTTVTLALLGVMAAVLLLFSTLTVEVGREAILLWFGPGLIRVRFPLSEVRAVRL
;
A
#
# COMPACT_ATOMS: atom_id res chain seq x y z
N MET A 1 15.09 -24.14 -5.53
CA MET A 1 15.14 -22.66 -5.56
C MET A 1 14.75 -22.16 -4.18
N LEU A 2 15.53 -21.25 -3.60
CA LEU A 2 15.18 -20.60 -2.33
C LEU A 2 13.99 -19.66 -2.57
N PRO A 3 13.04 -19.56 -1.63
CA PRO A 3 11.89 -18.66 -1.79
C PRO A 3 12.38 -17.20 -1.91
N TYR A 4 11.98 -16.51 -2.98
CA TYR A 4 12.29 -15.08 -3.16
C TYR A 4 11.21 -14.26 -2.47
N ARG A 5 11.63 -13.25 -1.68
CA ARG A 5 10.71 -12.31 -1.04
C ARG A 5 11.23 -10.89 -1.18
N HIS A 6 10.39 -10.00 -1.68
CA HIS A 6 10.74 -8.59 -1.85
C HIS A 6 9.55 -7.69 -1.51
N THR A 7 9.80 -6.68 -0.67
CA THR A 7 8.83 -5.65 -0.32
C THR A 7 9.18 -4.36 -1.04
N GLN A 8 8.34 -3.97 -1.99
CA GLN A 8 8.41 -2.68 -2.67
C GLN A 8 7.67 -1.64 -1.84
N THR A 9 8.40 -0.64 -1.35
CA THR A 9 7.79 0.51 -0.67
C THR A 9 7.25 1.49 -1.71
N GLY A 10 5.95 1.81 -1.64
CA GLY A 10 5.27 2.74 -2.53
C GLY A 10 5.60 4.20 -2.23
N LYS A 11 6.88 4.59 -2.31
CA LYS A 11 7.37 5.93 -1.93
C LYS A 11 6.57 7.07 -2.57
N LEU A 12 6.20 6.93 -3.85
CA LEU A 12 5.37 7.91 -4.56
C LEU A 12 3.98 8.04 -3.93
N LEU A 13 3.29 6.92 -3.69
CA LEU A 13 1.98 6.92 -3.02
C LEU A 13 2.08 7.50 -1.62
N ILE A 14 3.12 7.15 -0.87
CA ILE A 14 3.37 7.71 0.46
C ILE A 14 3.50 9.23 0.36
N GLY A 15 4.32 9.75 -0.56
CA GLY A 15 4.47 11.20 -0.74
C GLY A 15 3.16 11.90 -1.12
N LEU A 16 2.43 11.35 -2.11
CA LEU A 16 1.18 11.91 -2.60
C LEU A 16 0.07 11.95 -1.54
N VAL A 17 0.08 11.04 -0.57
CA VAL A 17 -0.91 10.98 0.51
C VAL A 17 -0.42 11.68 1.79
N ALA A 18 0.87 11.60 2.12
CA ALA A 18 1.43 12.22 3.31
C ALA A 18 1.50 13.76 3.20
N ILE A 19 1.77 14.31 2.01
CA ILE A 19 1.85 15.77 1.83
C ILE A 19 0.50 16.45 2.12
N PRO A 20 -0.64 16.02 1.54
CA PRO A 20 -1.92 16.66 1.88
C PRO A 20 -2.36 16.40 3.31
N ILE A 21 -2.01 15.26 3.94
CA ILE A 21 -2.22 15.04 5.38
C ILE A 21 -1.48 16.12 6.18
N ALA A 22 -0.20 16.36 5.88
CA ALA A 22 0.59 17.37 6.58
C ALA A 22 -0.02 18.76 6.44
N ILE A 23 -0.42 19.14 5.21
CA ILE A 23 -1.09 20.42 4.94
C ILE A 23 -2.40 20.54 5.74
N LEU A 24 -3.26 19.52 5.70
CA LEU A 24 -4.53 19.51 6.43
C LEU A 24 -4.32 19.66 7.93
N LEU A 25 -3.36 18.94 8.51
CA LEU A 25 -3.03 19.04 9.94
C LEU A 25 -2.50 20.43 10.30
N SER A 26 -1.64 21.02 9.46
CA SER A 26 -1.12 22.37 9.70
C SER A 26 -2.22 23.44 9.64
N VAL A 27 -3.13 23.36 8.66
CA VAL A 27 -4.24 24.32 8.52
C VAL A 27 -5.26 24.16 9.66
N SER A 28 -5.49 22.93 10.12
CA SER A 28 -6.40 22.61 11.23
C SER A 28 -5.98 23.21 12.58
N VAL A 29 -4.76 23.75 12.70
CA VAL A 29 -4.33 24.50 13.90
C VAL A 29 -4.98 25.88 13.94
N PHE A 30 -5.32 26.44 12.78
CA PHE A 30 -5.86 27.81 12.64
C PHE A 30 -7.35 27.83 12.29
N LEU A 31 -7.87 26.74 11.73
CA LEU A 31 -9.27 26.61 11.32
C LEU A 31 -9.99 25.56 12.17
N GLU A 32 -11.30 25.67 12.29
CA GLU A 32 -12.11 24.67 12.98
C GLU A 32 -12.06 23.30 12.28
N VAL A 33 -11.83 22.25 13.07
CA VAL A 33 -11.84 20.87 12.58
C VAL A 33 -13.28 20.39 12.46
N THR A 34 -13.70 20.14 11.23
CA THR A 34 -15.02 19.58 10.94
C THR A 34 -15.00 18.04 10.93
N THR A 35 -16.16 17.42 11.06
CA THR A 35 -16.32 15.97 10.89
C THR A 35 -15.84 15.49 9.51
N VAL A 36 -15.99 16.31 8.48
CA VAL A 36 -15.51 16.00 7.11
C VAL A 36 -13.99 15.95 7.08
N THR A 37 -13.30 16.88 7.75
CA THR A 37 -11.83 16.89 7.87
C THR A 37 -11.33 15.62 8.55
N LEU A 38 -11.98 15.19 9.63
CA LEU A 38 -11.63 13.95 10.34
C LEU A 38 -11.86 12.70 9.47
N ALA A 39 -12.99 12.63 8.78
CA ALA A 39 -13.30 11.53 7.87
C ALA A 39 -12.26 11.43 6.75
N LEU A 40 -11.88 12.56 6.14
CA LEU A 40 -10.87 12.61 5.10
C LEU A 40 -9.50 12.12 5.61
N LEU A 41 -9.05 12.61 6.77
CA LEU A 41 -7.81 12.15 7.41
C LEU A 41 -7.85 10.63 7.67
N GLY A 42 -8.98 10.11 8.15
CA GLY A 42 -9.18 8.68 8.36
C GLY A 42 -9.04 7.87 7.07
N VAL A 43 -9.67 8.30 5.98
CA VAL A 43 -9.56 7.66 4.66
C VAL A 43 -8.13 7.69 4.15
N MET A 44 -7.45 8.84 4.23
CA MET A 44 -6.06 8.97 3.79
C MET A 44 -5.11 8.07 4.60
N ALA A 45 -5.30 8.00 5.92
CA ALA A 45 -4.56 7.09 6.79
C ALA A 45 -4.82 5.62 6.43
N ALA A 46 -6.07 5.25 6.15
CA ALA A 46 -6.41 3.91 5.70
C ALA A 46 -5.75 3.55 4.37
N VAL A 47 -5.70 4.50 3.42
CA VAL A 47 -4.99 4.32 2.14
C VAL A 47 -3.49 4.08 2.37
N LEU A 48 -2.83 4.86 3.21
CA LEU A 48 -1.43 4.63 3.56
C LEU A 48 -1.21 3.26 4.21
N LEU A 49 -2.07 2.88 5.16
CA LEU A 49 -1.97 1.59 5.82
C LEU A 49 -2.11 0.44 4.83
N LEU A 50 -3.08 0.52 3.94
CA LEU A 50 -3.40 -0.56 3.01
C LEU A 50 -2.43 -0.64 1.84
N PHE A 51 -1.89 0.48 1.34
CA PHE A 51 -1.17 0.53 0.06
C PHE A 51 0.27 1.06 0.13
N SER A 52 0.81 1.33 1.33
CA SER A 52 2.19 1.85 1.48
C SER A 52 3.27 0.87 1.01
N THR A 53 3.00 -0.43 1.01
CA THR A 53 3.93 -1.45 0.57
C THR A 53 3.24 -2.49 -0.29
N LEU A 54 3.97 -3.06 -1.25
CA LEU A 54 3.59 -4.25 -1.99
C LEU A 54 4.66 -5.31 -1.74
N THR A 55 4.28 -6.43 -1.14
CA THR A 55 5.20 -7.54 -0.91
C THR A 55 4.91 -8.64 -1.90
N VAL A 56 5.97 -9.11 -2.55
CA VAL A 56 5.98 -10.23 -3.49
C VAL A 56 6.75 -11.37 -2.84
N GLU A 57 6.17 -12.56 -2.83
CA GLU A 57 6.83 -13.79 -2.42
C GLU A 57 6.65 -14.84 -3.51
N VAL A 58 7.75 -15.40 -4.00
CA VAL A 58 7.76 -16.47 -5.00
C VAL A 58 8.12 -17.77 -4.29
N GLY A 59 7.10 -18.60 -4.09
CA GLY A 59 7.23 -19.95 -3.54
C GLY A 59 7.53 -21.00 -4.61
N ARG A 60 7.37 -22.27 -4.24
CA ARG A 60 7.59 -23.40 -5.17
C ARG A 60 6.45 -23.61 -6.17
N GLU A 61 5.22 -23.25 -5.79
CA GLU A 61 4.02 -23.54 -6.57
C GLU A 61 3.21 -22.30 -6.94
N ALA A 62 3.46 -21.16 -6.27
CA ALA A 62 2.68 -19.95 -6.47
C ALA A 62 3.50 -18.68 -6.17
N ILE A 63 3.08 -17.59 -6.79
CA ILE A 63 3.48 -16.22 -6.49
C ILE A 63 2.40 -15.62 -5.60
N LEU A 64 2.81 -15.06 -4.47
CA LEU A 64 1.96 -14.37 -3.52
C LEU A 64 2.26 -12.87 -3.59
N LEU A 65 1.21 -12.07 -3.73
CA LEU A 65 1.27 -10.62 -3.75
C LEU A 65 0.35 -10.09 -2.66
N TRP A 66 0.80 -9.16 -1.83
CA TRP A 66 -0.08 -8.49 -0.88
C TRP A 66 0.36 -7.07 -0.59
N PHE A 67 -0.62 -6.22 -0.27
CA PHE A 67 -0.36 -4.85 0.12
C PHE A 67 -0.36 -4.66 1.64
N GLY A 68 0.53 -3.79 2.12
CA GLY A 68 0.58 -3.35 3.52
C GLY A 68 0.61 -4.51 4.51
N PRO A 69 -0.30 -4.54 5.51
CA PRO A 69 -0.40 -5.62 6.50
C PRO A 69 -0.91 -6.96 5.92
N GLY A 70 -1.34 -6.97 4.65
CA GLY A 70 -1.77 -8.19 3.97
C GLY A 70 -3.28 -8.41 3.93
N LEU A 71 -4.10 -7.38 4.17
CA LEU A 71 -5.55 -7.45 3.98
C LEU A 71 -5.93 -7.70 2.51
N ILE A 72 -5.21 -7.07 1.58
CA ILE A 72 -5.38 -7.29 0.14
C ILE A 72 -4.27 -8.24 -0.30
N ARG A 73 -4.63 -9.51 -0.54
CA ARG A 73 -3.70 -10.57 -0.96
C ARG A 73 -4.22 -11.28 -2.20
N VAL A 74 -3.33 -11.53 -3.14
CA VAL A 74 -3.60 -12.28 -4.38
C VAL A 74 -2.57 -13.40 -4.51
N ARG A 75 -3.04 -14.57 -4.94
CA ARG A 75 -2.21 -15.75 -5.18
C ARG A 75 -2.31 -16.13 -6.66
N PHE A 76 -1.17 -16.27 -7.31
CA PHE A 76 -1.06 -16.71 -8.70
C PHE A 76 -0.33 -18.06 -8.73
N PRO A 77 -0.98 -19.16 -9.14
CA PRO A 77 -0.32 -20.45 -9.34
C PRO A 77 0.75 -20.33 -10.43
N LEU A 78 1.94 -20.91 -10.19
CA LEU A 78 3.01 -20.93 -11.19
C LEU A 78 2.62 -21.73 -12.44
N SER A 79 1.72 -22.71 -12.30
CA SER A 79 1.14 -23.44 -13.43
C SER A 79 0.37 -22.56 -14.41
N GLU A 80 -0.10 -21.38 -13.97
CA GLU A 80 -0.82 -20.43 -14.82
C GLU A 80 0.11 -19.40 -15.49
N VAL A 81 1.38 -19.32 -15.06
CA VAL A 81 2.37 -18.39 -15.62
C VAL A 81 2.89 -18.93 -16.95
N ARG A 82 2.47 -18.33 -18.06
CA ARG A 82 2.80 -18.80 -19.41
C ARG A 82 4.17 -18.36 -19.92
N ALA A 83 4.65 -17.20 -19.52
CA ALA A 83 5.93 -16.66 -19.98
C ALA A 83 6.46 -15.59 -19.03
N VAL A 84 7.79 -15.44 -19.00
CA VAL A 84 8.50 -14.33 -18.36
C VAL A 84 9.27 -13.59 -19.45
N ARG A 85 9.24 -12.25 -19.44
CA ARG A 85 10.07 -11.40 -20.31
C ARG A 85 10.93 -10.51 -19.43
N LEU A 86 12.19 -10.37 -19.81
CA LEU A 86 13.20 -9.54 -19.16
C LEU A 86 13.36 -8.21 -19.92
#